data_AF-A0A1H7Y845-F1
#
_entry.id   AF-A0A1H7Y845-F1
#
_cell.length_a   1.000
_cell.length_b   1.000
_cell.length_c   1.000
_cell.angle_alpha   90.00
_cell.angle_beta   90.00
_cell.angle_gamma   90.00
#
_symmetry.space_group_name_H-M   'P 1'
#
loop_
_entity.id
_entity.type
_entity.pdbx_description
1 polymer ?
#
loop_
_entity_poly.entity_id
_entity_poly.type
_entity_poly.pdbx_seq_one_letter_code
_entity_poly.pdbx_strand_id
1 'polypeptide(L)'
;MFKGDVGDKVTRKLNDTLNIKGGVTDENKLTDNNIGVINDGTNGLAIKLAKELTGISSIANTAGGGKLTLSETENSVSVNGGRITNLGDAIADTDAVNYKQLKALNNGQGIDVDKWKDAILPTISFFSGSTGTGANYKQGNTEEKFDLSKLAFDFGDGLKVEKQQSKDGKQIAHITLDKDALKNDPDFKGAKGDDGAAGADGADGQSAYEIWKAQPGNGTKTQDDFLAALKGDKGDKGDKGDKGDKGDAGNGNGGNGAEIKVAVTDDVVLDKDNL
;
A
#
# COMPACT_ATOMS: atom_id res chain seq x y z
N MET A 1 -74.91 -55.21 -24.41
CA MET A 1 -74.30 -55.35 -23.06
C MET A 1 -72.89 -54.79 -23.15
N PHE A 2 -72.41 -54.09 -22.13
CA PHE A 2 -71.07 -53.52 -22.09
C PHE A 2 -70.28 -54.19 -20.97
N LYS A 3 -68.99 -54.42 -21.19
CA LYS A 3 -68.11 -55.05 -20.21
C LYS A 3 -66.77 -54.32 -20.26
N GLY A 4 -66.29 -53.88 -19.10
CA GLY A 4 -64.93 -53.35 -18.95
C GLY A 4 -63.95 -54.45 -18.53
N ASP A 5 -62.71 -54.06 -18.28
CA ASP A 5 -61.66 -54.99 -17.86
C ASP A 5 -61.91 -55.57 -16.46
N VAL A 6 -62.57 -54.80 -15.60
CA VAL A 6 -62.88 -55.15 -14.20
C VAL A 6 -64.37 -54.93 -13.93
N GLY A 7 -64.94 -55.76 -13.06
CA GLY A 7 -66.32 -55.64 -12.59
C GLY A 7 -67.34 -56.40 -13.44
N ASP A 8 -68.62 -56.24 -13.07
CA ASP A 8 -69.74 -56.92 -13.71
C ASP A 8 -70.15 -56.29 -15.05
N LYS A 9 -70.88 -57.06 -15.85
CA LYS A 9 -71.45 -56.58 -17.11
C LYS A 9 -72.49 -55.50 -16.86
N VAL A 10 -72.42 -54.40 -17.60
CA VAL A 10 -73.43 -53.34 -17.61
C VAL A 10 -74.47 -53.64 -18.70
N THR A 11 -75.73 -53.78 -18.30
CA THR A 11 -76.86 -53.96 -19.22
C THR A 11 -77.69 -52.69 -19.28
N ARG A 12 -78.03 -52.26 -20.50
CA ARG A 12 -78.85 -51.08 -20.78
C ARG A 12 -79.93 -51.48 -21.77
N LYS A 13 -81.16 -50.97 -21.59
CA LYS A 13 -82.22 -51.14 -22.58
C LYS A 13 -81.98 -50.22 -23.76
N LEU A 14 -82.69 -50.47 -24.85
CA LEU A 14 -82.72 -49.53 -25.96
C LEU A 14 -83.18 -48.15 -25.45
N ASN A 15 -82.52 -47.09 -25.90
CA ASN A 15 -82.74 -45.69 -25.49
C ASN A 15 -82.35 -45.32 -24.05
N ASP A 16 -81.76 -46.24 -23.27
CA ASP A 16 -81.16 -45.86 -21.99
C ASP A 16 -79.83 -45.12 -22.22
N THR A 17 -79.56 -44.09 -21.42
CA THR A 17 -78.26 -43.41 -21.41
C THR A 17 -77.18 -44.29 -20.76
N LEU A 18 -76.06 -44.46 -21.47
CA LEU A 18 -74.82 -44.99 -20.91
C LEU A 18 -73.91 -43.82 -20.50
N ASN A 19 -73.70 -43.66 -19.19
CA ASN A 19 -72.80 -42.63 -18.68
C ASN A 19 -71.35 -43.13 -18.69
N ILE A 20 -70.44 -42.34 -19.28
CA ILE A 20 -69.00 -42.57 -19.28
C ILE A 20 -68.35 -41.32 -18.67
N LYS A 21 -67.66 -41.45 -17.53
CA LYS A 21 -67.14 -40.31 -16.73
C LYS A 21 -65.69 -40.55 -16.30
N GLY A 22 -64.83 -39.55 -16.47
CA GLY A 22 -63.40 -39.57 -16.08
C GLY A 22 -63.03 -38.84 -14.78
N GLY A 23 -64.02 -38.26 -14.08
CA GLY A 23 -63.84 -37.64 -12.75
C GLY A 23 -63.54 -36.12 -12.76
N VAL A 24 -62.72 -35.63 -13.69
CA VAL A 24 -62.50 -34.18 -13.87
C VAL A 24 -63.63 -33.59 -14.70
N THR A 25 -64.23 -32.49 -14.24
CA THR A 25 -65.40 -31.85 -14.88
C THR A 25 -65.15 -30.44 -15.40
N ASP A 26 -64.02 -29.82 -15.03
CA ASP A 26 -63.62 -28.50 -15.52
C ASP A 26 -62.90 -28.69 -16.87
N GLU A 27 -63.55 -28.26 -17.95
CA GLU A 27 -63.06 -28.45 -19.32
C GLU A 27 -61.69 -27.80 -19.54
N ASN A 28 -61.38 -26.69 -18.85
CA ASN A 28 -60.08 -26.01 -18.95
C ASN A 28 -58.93 -26.80 -18.31
N LYS A 29 -59.24 -27.89 -17.59
CA LYS A 29 -58.25 -28.80 -16.98
C LYS A 29 -58.14 -30.12 -17.75
N LEU A 30 -58.85 -30.25 -18.86
CA LEU A 30 -58.76 -31.41 -19.74
C LEU A 30 -57.78 -31.10 -20.88
N THR A 31 -57.21 -32.16 -21.43
CA THR A 31 -56.29 -32.07 -22.57
C THR A 31 -56.94 -32.69 -23.79
N ASP A 32 -56.73 -32.10 -24.96
CA ASP A 32 -57.22 -32.64 -26.22
C ASP A 32 -56.28 -33.70 -26.80
N ASN A 33 -56.83 -34.58 -27.64
CA ASN A 33 -56.10 -35.52 -28.51
C ASN A 33 -55.18 -36.56 -27.81
N ASN A 34 -55.12 -36.59 -26.48
CA ASN A 34 -54.27 -37.52 -25.73
C ASN A 34 -54.87 -38.92 -25.54
N ILE A 35 -56.16 -39.11 -25.83
CA ILE A 35 -56.88 -40.39 -25.71
C ILE A 35 -57.39 -40.84 -27.07
N GLY A 36 -56.85 -41.96 -27.57
CA GLY A 36 -57.31 -42.62 -28.78
C GLY A 36 -58.30 -43.74 -28.48
N VAL A 37 -59.29 -43.92 -29.36
CA VAL A 37 -60.25 -45.03 -29.32
C VAL A 37 -60.14 -45.81 -30.63
N ILE A 38 -59.86 -47.10 -30.55
CA ILE A 38 -59.72 -47.98 -31.72
C ILE A 38 -60.59 -49.22 -31.57
N ASN A 39 -61.12 -49.75 -32.67
CA ASN A 39 -61.75 -51.07 -32.68
C ASN A 39 -60.68 -52.14 -32.35
N ASP A 40 -60.96 -53.00 -31.38
CA ASP A 40 -60.03 -54.07 -30.96
C ASP A 40 -60.05 -55.32 -31.86
N GLY A 41 -60.96 -55.38 -32.84
CA GLY A 41 -61.12 -56.50 -33.77
C GLY A 41 -61.92 -57.68 -33.23
N THR A 42 -62.39 -57.60 -31.99
CA THR A 42 -63.11 -58.67 -31.25
C THR A 42 -64.40 -58.14 -30.61
N ASN A 43 -65.04 -57.16 -31.25
CA ASN A 43 -66.28 -56.49 -30.80
C ASN A 43 -66.14 -55.57 -29.57
N GLY A 44 -64.94 -55.04 -29.31
CA GLY A 44 -64.71 -54.01 -28.30
C GLY A 44 -63.98 -52.79 -28.84
N LEU A 45 -63.84 -51.79 -27.96
CA LEU A 45 -63.09 -50.58 -28.23
C LEU A 45 -61.91 -50.53 -27.25
N ALA A 46 -60.69 -50.50 -27.77
CA ALA A 46 -59.52 -50.24 -26.95
C ALA A 46 -59.31 -48.74 -26.81
N ILE A 47 -59.25 -48.27 -25.57
CA ILE A 47 -58.93 -46.89 -25.21
C ILE A 47 -57.44 -46.84 -24.87
N LYS A 48 -56.68 -45.95 -25.51
CA LYS A 48 -55.21 -45.87 -25.38
C LYS A 48 -54.76 -44.43 -25.20
N LEU A 49 -53.68 -44.24 -24.44
CA LEU A 49 -52.95 -42.98 -24.43
C LEU A 49 -52.19 -42.80 -25.74
N ALA A 50 -52.06 -41.55 -26.20
CA ALA A 50 -51.14 -41.19 -27.27
C ALA A 50 -49.70 -41.48 -26.85
N LYS A 51 -48.83 -41.78 -27.83
CA LYS A 51 -47.38 -41.99 -27.57
C LYS A 51 -46.70 -40.70 -27.11
N GLU A 52 -47.16 -39.59 -27.66
CA GLU A 52 -46.74 -38.25 -27.30
C GLU A 52 -47.94 -37.59 -26.62
N LEU A 53 -47.76 -37.21 -25.36
CA LEU A 53 -48.79 -36.51 -24.62
C LEU A 53 -48.48 -35.01 -24.63
N THR A 54 -49.43 -34.20 -25.10
CA THR A 54 -49.27 -32.75 -25.25
C THR A 54 -50.28 -31.98 -24.41
N GLY A 55 -49.96 -30.73 -24.03
CA GLY A 55 -50.86 -29.87 -23.25
C GLY A 55 -51.02 -30.28 -21.78
N ILE A 56 -50.15 -31.15 -21.25
CA ILE A 56 -50.14 -31.52 -19.84
C ILE A 56 -49.23 -30.57 -19.05
N SER A 57 -49.72 -30.04 -17.93
CA SER A 57 -48.95 -29.11 -17.09
C SER A 57 -48.16 -29.80 -15.98
N SER A 58 -48.61 -30.96 -15.49
CA SER A 58 -47.93 -31.64 -14.39
C SER A 58 -48.30 -33.11 -14.21
N ILE A 59 -47.43 -33.84 -13.50
CA ILE A 59 -47.64 -35.22 -13.07
C ILE A 59 -47.37 -35.29 -11.56
N ALA A 60 -48.32 -35.84 -10.81
CA ALA A 60 -48.19 -36.04 -9.36
C ALA A 60 -48.78 -37.40 -8.96
N ASN A 61 -48.18 -38.05 -7.96
CA ASN A 61 -48.69 -39.33 -7.45
C ASN A 61 -49.94 -39.15 -6.57
N THR A 62 -49.92 -38.12 -5.72
CA THR A 62 -51.02 -37.78 -4.82
C THR A 62 -51.14 -36.27 -4.69
N ALA A 63 -52.28 -35.79 -4.21
CA ALA A 63 -52.42 -34.39 -3.82
C ALA A 63 -51.37 -34.03 -2.76
N GLY A 64 -50.52 -33.03 -3.04
CA GLY A 64 -49.44 -32.60 -2.15
C GLY A 64 -48.18 -33.47 -2.15
N GLY A 65 -48.14 -34.57 -2.91
CA GLY A 65 -46.95 -35.39 -3.10
C GLY A 65 -45.92 -34.75 -4.04
N GLY A 66 -44.84 -35.50 -4.33
CA GLY A 66 -43.87 -35.10 -5.35
C GLY A 66 -44.57 -34.81 -6.68
N LYS A 67 -44.29 -33.64 -7.24
CA LYS A 67 -44.94 -33.12 -8.44
C LYS A 67 -43.89 -32.70 -9.45
N LEU A 68 -43.95 -33.29 -10.64
CA LEU A 68 -43.24 -32.79 -11.81
C LEU A 68 -44.13 -31.76 -12.49
N THR A 69 -43.62 -30.55 -12.70
CA THR A 69 -44.32 -29.49 -13.43
C THR A 69 -43.55 -29.19 -14.70
N LEU A 70 -44.25 -29.15 -15.82
CA LEU A 70 -43.72 -28.79 -17.13
C LEU A 70 -44.04 -27.32 -17.37
N SER A 71 -43.05 -26.53 -17.75
CA SER A 71 -43.27 -25.12 -18.07
C SER A 71 -44.08 -24.97 -19.36
N GLU A 72 -45.00 -24.00 -19.38
CA GLU A 72 -45.81 -23.69 -20.56
C GLU A 72 -45.07 -22.80 -21.57
N THR A 73 -44.01 -22.10 -21.13
CA THR A 73 -43.32 -21.08 -21.92
C THR A 73 -41.85 -21.36 -22.14
N GLU A 74 -41.28 -22.33 -21.42
CA GLU A 74 -39.86 -22.64 -21.45
C GLU A 74 -39.63 -24.14 -21.55
N ASN A 75 -38.46 -24.52 -22.04
CA ASN A 75 -38.02 -25.91 -22.05
C ASN A 75 -37.48 -26.31 -20.66
N SER A 76 -38.29 -26.11 -19.61
CA SER A 76 -37.91 -26.36 -18.22
C SER A 76 -38.85 -27.35 -17.52
N VAL A 77 -38.26 -28.14 -16.63
CA VAL A 77 -38.93 -29.15 -15.83
C VAL A 77 -38.62 -28.86 -14.36
N SER A 78 -39.66 -28.69 -13.55
CA SER A 78 -39.53 -28.45 -12.11
C SER A 78 -39.98 -29.65 -11.30
N VAL A 79 -39.17 -30.06 -10.34
CA VAL A 79 -39.53 -31.07 -9.31
C VAL A 79 -40.20 -30.45 -8.08
N ASN A 80 -40.64 -29.19 -8.19
CA ASN A 80 -41.38 -28.44 -7.18
C ASN A 80 -40.71 -28.47 -5.78
N GLY A 81 -39.40 -28.20 -5.74
CA GLY A 81 -38.60 -28.25 -4.50
C GLY A 81 -38.24 -29.65 -4.00
N GLY A 82 -38.63 -30.70 -4.72
CA GLY A 82 -38.24 -32.08 -4.43
C GLY A 82 -36.76 -32.37 -4.68
N ARG A 83 -36.27 -33.47 -4.12
CA ARG A 83 -34.92 -33.99 -4.40
C ARG A 83 -34.95 -34.89 -5.63
N ILE A 84 -33.95 -34.75 -6.49
CA ILE A 84 -33.66 -35.72 -7.56
C ILE A 84 -32.67 -36.74 -6.97
N THR A 85 -33.12 -37.98 -6.79
CA THR A 85 -32.30 -39.06 -6.22
C THR A 85 -31.80 -40.00 -7.31
N ASN A 86 -30.79 -40.82 -6.98
CA ASN A 86 -30.16 -41.77 -7.90
C ASN A 86 -29.56 -41.12 -9.17
N LEU A 87 -29.10 -39.88 -9.04
CA LEU A 87 -28.35 -39.22 -10.10
C LEU A 87 -26.92 -39.81 -10.16
N GLY A 88 -26.53 -40.32 -11.33
CA GLY A 88 -25.18 -40.81 -11.58
C GLY A 88 -24.12 -39.70 -11.47
N ASP A 89 -22.84 -40.08 -11.54
CA ASP A 89 -21.77 -39.09 -11.64
C ASP A 89 -21.80 -38.47 -13.05
N ALA A 90 -21.82 -37.14 -13.13
CA ALA A 90 -21.70 -36.39 -14.39
C ALA A 90 -20.39 -36.71 -15.14
N ILE A 91 -20.47 -36.88 -16.46
CA ILE A 91 -19.32 -37.15 -17.35
C ILE A 91 -19.20 -36.07 -18.43
N ALA A 92 -20.31 -35.67 -19.05
CA ALA A 92 -20.35 -34.61 -20.06
C ALA A 92 -20.62 -33.23 -19.43
N ASP A 93 -20.24 -32.16 -20.13
CA ASP A 93 -20.44 -30.77 -19.67
C ASP A 93 -21.92 -30.39 -19.45
N THR A 94 -22.82 -31.12 -20.08
CA THR A 94 -24.28 -30.92 -19.97
C THR A 94 -24.95 -31.78 -18.91
N ASP A 95 -24.21 -32.67 -18.25
CA ASP A 95 -24.76 -33.56 -17.23
C ASP A 95 -25.02 -32.80 -15.93
N ALA A 96 -26.09 -33.19 -15.23
CA ALA A 96 -26.33 -32.68 -13.89
C ALA A 96 -25.34 -33.31 -12.89
N VAL A 97 -24.72 -32.49 -12.04
CA VAL A 97 -23.76 -32.90 -11.02
C VAL A 97 -24.48 -33.33 -9.73
N ASN A 98 -24.04 -34.43 -9.12
CA ASN A 98 -24.60 -34.89 -7.84
C ASN A 98 -23.81 -34.40 -6.61
N TYR A 99 -24.36 -34.58 -5.41
CA TYR A 99 -23.74 -34.12 -4.16
C TYR A 99 -22.41 -34.81 -3.82
N LYS A 100 -22.21 -36.07 -4.25
CA LYS A 100 -20.95 -36.80 -4.05
C LYS A 100 -19.81 -36.10 -4.81
N GLN A 101 -20.04 -35.74 -6.07
CA GLN A 101 -19.07 -34.99 -6.88
C GLN A 101 -18.75 -33.62 -6.27
N LEU A 102 -19.76 -32.89 -5.78
CA LEU A 102 -19.55 -31.62 -5.09
C LEU A 102 -18.73 -31.78 -3.79
N LYS A 103 -19.03 -32.81 -2.98
CA LYS A 103 -18.29 -33.09 -1.74
C LYS A 103 -16.83 -33.46 -2.02
N ALA A 104 -16.54 -34.17 -3.12
CA ALA A 104 -15.18 -34.50 -3.52
C ALA A 104 -14.33 -33.25 -3.84
N LEU A 105 -14.95 -32.19 -4.36
CA LEU A 105 -14.29 -30.89 -4.57
C LEU A 105 -13.90 -30.24 -3.24
N ASN A 106 -14.81 -30.21 -2.26
CA ASN A 106 -14.57 -29.58 -0.95
C ASN A 106 -13.56 -30.36 -0.08
N ASN A 107 -13.44 -31.66 -0.28
CA ASN A 107 -12.50 -32.51 0.46
C ASN A 107 -11.11 -32.59 -0.20
N GLY A 108 -10.77 -31.66 -1.10
CA GLY A 108 -9.42 -31.58 -1.70
C GLY A 108 -9.08 -32.69 -2.69
N GLN A 109 -10.06 -33.51 -3.13
CA GLN A 109 -9.83 -34.54 -4.13
C GLN A 109 -10.12 -34.08 -5.58
N GLY A 110 -10.65 -32.86 -5.77
CA GLY A 110 -10.91 -32.31 -7.12
C GLY A 110 -10.66 -30.81 -7.28
N ILE A 111 -10.57 -30.05 -6.19
CA ILE A 111 -9.85 -28.78 -6.18
C ILE A 111 -8.54 -29.08 -5.46
N ASP A 112 -7.44 -29.07 -6.19
CA ASP A 112 -6.11 -29.14 -5.59
C ASP A 112 -5.87 -27.79 -4.91
N VAL A 113 -6.41 -27.67 -3.69
CA VAL A 113 -6.30 -26.47 -2.85
C VAL A 113 -4.84 -26.17 -2.55
N ASP A 114 -3.96 -27.17 -2.63
CA ASP A 114 -2.51 -26.98 -2.49
C ASP A 114 -1.89 -26.40 -3.78
N LYS A 115 -2.27 -26.84 -4.98
CA LYS A 115 -1.92 -26.13 -6.25
C LYS A 115 -2.48 -24.71 -6.29
N TRP A 116 -3.68 -24.49 -5.77
CA TRP A 116 -4.30 -23.16 -5.76
C TRP A 116 -3.71 -22.26 -4.65
N LYS A 117 -3.29 -22.83 -3.50
CA LYS A 117 -2.51 -22.10 -2.47
C LYS A 117 -1.19 -21.59 -3.03
N ASP A 118 -0.51 -22.39 -3.85
CA ASP A 118 0.77 -22.01 -4.45
C ASP A 118 0.61 -21.09 -5.68
N ALA A 119 -0.54 -21.12 -6.37
CA ALA A 119 -0.82 -20.26 -7.52
C ALA A 119 -1.44 -18.89 -7.17
N ILE A 120 -2.08 -18.73 -6.00
CA ILE A 120 -2.84 -17.52 -5.63
C ILE A 120 -2.08 -16.65 -4.61
N LEU A 121 -1.10 -17.22 -3.87
CA LEU A 121 -0.27 -16.46 -2.96
C LEU A 121 1.14 -16.32 -3.55
N PRO A 122 1.66 -15.10 -3.83
CA PRO A 122 3.07 -14.93 -4.13
C PRO A 122 3.87 -15.37 -2.89
N THR A 123 4.44 -16.57 -2.93
CA THR A 123 5.21 -17.11 -1.81
C THR A 123 6.60 -16.49 -1.80
N ILE A 124 6.86 -15.66 -0.79
CA ILE A 124 8.24 -15.32 -0.40
C ILE A 124 8.70 -16.43 0.54
N SER A 125 9.70 -17.21 0.10
CA SER A 125 10.30 -18.26 0.94
C SER A 125 11.33 -17.66 1.89
N PHE A 126 11.24 -18.01 3.18
CA PHE A 126 12.25 -17.69 4.19
C PHE A 126 13.09 -18.95 4.49
N PHE A 127 14.41 -18.77 4.67
CA PHE A 127 15.34 -19.85 4.97
C PHE A 127 16.07 -19.57 6.29
N SER A 128 16.20 -20.56 7.16
CA SER A 128 16.94 -20.46 8.43
C SER A 128 18.10 -21.45 8.50
N GLY A 129 19.17 -21.10 9.23
CA GLY A 129 20.33 -21.97 9.41
C GLY A 129 21.33 -22.00 8.25
N SER A 130 21.32 -20.98 7.38
CA SER A 130 22.33 -20.86 6.32
C SER A 130 23.74 -20.65 6.87
N THR A 131 24.75 -21.21 6.19
CA THR A 131 26.16 -21.12 6.61
C THR A 131 27.06 -20.67 5.45
N GLY A 132 28.23 -20.11 5.78
CA GLY A 132 29.21 -19.66 4.78
C GLY A 132 28.89 -18.31 4.12
N THR A 133 29.81 -17.82 3.28
CA THR A 133 29.69 -16.55 2.54
C THR A 133 30.20 -16.71 1.09
N GLY A 134 29.74 -15.85 0.18
CA GLY A 134 30.15 -15.85 -1.22
C GLY A 134 29.90 -17.19 -1.92
N ALA A 135 30.90 -17.71 -2.64
CA ALA A 135 30.80 -18.98 -3.37
C ALA A 135 30.63 -20.22 -2.46
N ASN A 136 30.86 -20.09 -1.15
CA ASN A 136 30.74 -21.17 -0.17
C ASN A 136 29.42 -21.11 0.62
N TYR A 137 28.49 -20.23 0.23
CA TYR A 137 27.18 -20.14 0.87
C TYR A 137 26.40 -21.45 0.72
N LYS A 138 25.89 -21.98 1.84
CA LYS A 138 24.94 -23.08 1.89
C LYS A 138 23.63 -22.56 2.45
N GLN A 139 22.59 -22.60 1.62
CA GLN A 139 21.23 -22.24 1.99
C GLN A 139 20.72 -23.17 3.11
N GLY A 140 20.04 -22.57 4.07
CA GLY A 140 19.43 -23.28 5.18
C GLY A 140 18.09 -23.93 4.82
N ASN A 141 17.36 -24.43 5.81
CA ASN A 141 16.06 -25.06 5.60
C ASN A 141 14.97 -24.00 5.39
N THR A 142 13.97 -24.33 4.57
CA THR A 142 12.77 -23.50 4.42
C THR A 142 11.97 -23.53 5.71
N GLU A 143 11.64 -22.36 6.26
CA GLU A 143 10.73 -22.25 7.40
C GLU A 143 9.26 -22.27 6.92
N GLU A 144 8.35 -22.71 7.80
CA GLU A 144 6.92 -22.80 7.49
C GLU A 144 6.33 -21.50 6.94
N LYS A 145 5.25 -21.64 6.15
CA LYS A 145 4.60 -20.54 5.41
C LYS A 145 4.22 -19.39 6.36
N PHE A 146 4.94 -18.27 6.27
CA PHE A 146 4.67 -17.07 7.06
C PHE A 146 3.47 -16.31 6.49
N ASP A 147 2.52 -15.94 7.36
CA ASP A 147 1.36 -15.13 6.98
C ASP A 147 1.80 -13.69 6.68
N LEU A 148 1.81 -13.31 5.39
CA LEU A 148 2.22 -11.98 4.94
C LEU A 148 1.36 -10.84 5.52
N SER A 149 0.12 -11.12 5.95
CA SER A 149 -0.71 -10.10 6.62
C SER A 149 -0.16 -9.70 8.00
N LYS A 150 0.71 -10.52 8.57
CA LYS A 150 1.40 -10.27 9.85
C LYS A 150 2.84 -9.79 9.65
N LEU A 151 3.31 -9.66 8.41
CA LEU A 151 4.66 -9.17 8.12
C LEU A 151 4.67 -7.64 8.29
N ALA A 152 5.08 -7.19 9.47
CA ALA A 152 5.35 -5.79 9.76
C ALA A 152 6.85 -5.58 9.91
N PHE A 153 7.38 -4.55 9.26
CA PHE A 153 8.71 -4.03 9.53
C PHE A 153 8.54 -2.66 10.18
N ASP A 154 9.12 -2.47 11.37
CA ASP A 154 9.30 -1.17 11.97
C ASP A 154 10.80 -0.86 11.95
N PHE A 155 11.16 0.22 11.29
CA PHE A 155 12.54 0.62 11.10
C PHE A 155 12.96 1.77 12.03
N GLY A 156 12.07 2.23 12.91
CA GLY A 156 12.30 3.39 13.75
C GLY A 156 12.60 4.64 12.93
N ASP A 157 13.58 5.43 13.39
CA ASP A 157 14.02 6.70 12.81
C ASP A 157 15.34 6.61 12.01
N GLY A 158 15.99 5.45 11.95
CA GLY A 158 17.28 5.28 11.25
C GLY A 158 17.17 4.92 9.76
N LEU A 159 16.08 4.27 9.34
CA LEU A 159 15.85 3.88 7.95
C LEU A 159 14.47 4.36 7.49
N LYS A 160 14.41 4.87 6.25
CA LYS A 160 13.17 5.25 5.57
C LYS A 160 12.77 4.21 4.54
N VAL A 161 11.46 4.03 4.38
CA VAL A 161 10.88 3.19 3.34
C VAL A 161 10.10 4.07 2.36
N GLU A 162 10.48 4.00 1.09
CA GLU A 162 9.78 4.70 0.01
C GLU A 162 9.17 3.66 -0.95
N LYS A 163 7.98 3.95 -1.49
CA LYS A 163 7.42 3.16 -2.58
C LYS A 163 8.14 3.51 -3.87
N GLN A 164 8.74 2.53 -4.52
CA GLN A 164 9.39 2.64 -5.82
C GLN A 164 8.68 1.72 -6.82
N GLN A 165 8.77 2.01 -8.12
CA GLN A 165 8.24 1.13 -9.15
C GLN A 165 9.38 0.55 -9.97
N SER A 166 9.39 -0.76 -10.17
CA SER A 166 10.32 -1.41 -11.09
C SER A 166 10.03 -1.02 -12.54
N LYS A 167 10.98 -1.28 -13.45
CA LYS A 167 10.79 -1.11 -14.90
C LYS A 167 9.58 -1.89 -15.44
N ASP A 168 9.18 -2.96 -14.77
CA ASP A 168 8.06 -3.82 -15.14
C ASP A 168 6.74 -3.43 -14.42
N GLY A 169 6.69 -2.27 -13.76
CA GLY A 169 5.49 -1.74 -13.13
C GLY A 169 5.19 -2.27 -11.72
N LYS A 170 6.06 -3.12 -11.14
CA LYS A 170 5.86 -3.69 -9.80
C LYS A 170 6.24 -2.68 -8.71
N GLN A 171 5.38 -2.54 -7.70
CA GLN A 171 5.68 -1.75 -6.50
C GLN A 171 6.75 -2.47 -5.66
N ILE A 172 7.79 -1.73 -5.28
CA ILE A 172 8.92 -2.19 -4.46
C ILE A 172 8.99 -1.27 -3.25
N ALA A 173 9.14 -1.85 -2.05
CA ALA A 173 9.55 -1.11 -0.87
C ALA A 173 11.06 -0.87 -0.96
N HIS A 174 11.46 0.38 -1.19
CA HIS A 174 12.86 0.78 -1.23
C HIS A 174 13.27 1.30 0.16
N ILE A 175 14.15 0.54 0.82
CA ILE A 175 14.61 0.83 2.17
C ILE A 175 15.97 1.53 2.06
N THR A 176 16.11 2.71 2.66
CA THR A 176 17.34 3.51 2.64
C THR A 176 17.61 4.18 3.99
N LEU A 177 18.83 4.67 4.21
CA LEU A 177 19.14 5.49 5.38
C LEU A 177 18.37 6.81 5.35
N ASP A 178 17.73 7.15 6.47
CA ASP A 178 17.14 8.48 6.65
C ASP A 178 18.22 9.46 7.12
N LYS A 179 18.90 10.09 6.15
CA LYS A 179 19.97 11.05 6.44
C LYS A 179 19.48 12.28 7.21
N ASP A 180 18.21 12.63 7.07
CA ASP A 180 17.64 13.80 7.72
C ASP A 180 17.33 13.54 9.19
N ALA A 181 16.85 12.35 9.53
CA ALA A 181 16.75 11.90 10.92
C ALA A 181 18.14 11.73 11.56
N LEU A 182 19.09 11.13 10.83
CA LEU A 182 20.42 10.80 11.34
C LEU A 182 21.36 12.01 11.50
N LYS A 183 21.17 13.13 10.78
CA LYS A 183 22.12 14.27 10.81
C LYS A 183 22.30 14.92 12.18
N ASN A 184 21.35 14.70 13.10
CA ASN A 184 21.38 15.26 14.44
C ASN A 184 21.52 14.22 15.54
N ASP A 185 21.59 12.93 15.18
CA ASP A 185 21.81 11.86 16.12
C ASP A 185 23.25 11.95 16.69
N PRO A 186 23.41 12.18 18.01
CA PRO A 186 24.73 12.27 18.63
C PRO A 186 25.51 10.95 18.56
N ASP A 187 24.85 9.80 18.43
CA ASP A 187 25.51 8.50 18.30
C ASP A 187 26.10 8.32 16.88
N PHE A 188 25.61 9.07 15.90
CA PHE A 188 26.13 9.12 14.53
C PHE A 188 27.15 10.24 14.31
N LYS A 189 27.23 11.22 15.21
CA LYS A 189 28.30 12.22 15.23
C LYS A 189 29.47 11.63 16.02
N GLY A 190 30.57 11.34 15.34
CA GLY A 190 31.82 11.04 16.04
C GLY A 190 32.14 12.13 17.08
N ALA A 191 32.86 11.77 18.15
CA ALA A 191 33.24 12.72 19.19
C ALA A 191 33.77 14.02 18.55
N LYS A 192 33.28 15.17 19.02
CA LYS A 192 33.82 16.47 18.61
C LYS A 192 35.33 16.41 18.81
N GLY A 193 36.08 16.62 17.73
CA GLY A 193 37.54 16.67 17.84
C GLY A 193 37.95 17.75 18.83
N ASP A 194 39.04 17.51 19.55
CA ASP A 194 39.61 18.51 20.45
C ASP A 194 39.79 19.83 19.71
N ASP A 195 39.48 20.95 20.37
CA ASP A 195 39.70 22.26 19.78
C ASP A 195 41.20 22.40 19.45
N GLY A 196 41.51 22.98 18.29
CA GLY A 196 42.90 23.20 17.89
C GLY A 196 43.63 24.03 18.94
N ALA A 197 44.91 23.72 19.17
CA ALA A 197 45.74 24.52 20.07
C ALA A 197 45.63 26.01 19.70
N ALA A 198 45.46 26.87 20.70
CA ALA A 198 45.50 28.31 20.50
C ALA A 198 46.75 28.68 19.69
N GLY A 199 46.58 29.56 18.70
CA GLY A 199 47.73 30.08 17.96
C GLY A 199 48.74 30.68 18.94
N ALA A 200 50.03 30.48 18.69
CA ALA A 200 51.06 31.12 19.49
C ALA A 200 50.81 32.63 19.50
N ASP A 201 50.93 33.25 20.67
CA ASP A 201 50.91 34.70 20.78
C ASP A 201 51.91 35.30 19.79
N GLY A 202 51.53 36.40 19.15
CA GLY A 202 52.45 37.13 18.27
C GLY A 202 53.70 37.53 19.06
N ALA A 203 54.88 37.44 18.44
CA ALA A 203 56.11 37.85 19.09
C ALA A 203 55.98 39.30 19.61
N ASP A 204 56.41 39.52 20.85
CA ASP A 204 56.46 40.86 21.45
C ASP A 204 57.23 41.82 20.51
N GLY A 205 56.68 43.01 20.28
CA GLY A 205 57.35 44.04 19.50
C GLY A 205 58.63 44.52 20.19
N GLN A 206 59.63 44.94 19.40
CA GLN A 206 60.88 45.51 19.93
C GLN A 206 60.57 46.67 20.90
N SER A 207 61.23 46.67 22.05
CA SER A 207 61.15 47.75 23.03
C SER A 207 61.74 49.06 22.49
N ALA A 208 61.32 50.20 23.05
CA ALA A 208 61.88 51.51 22.68
C ALA A 208 63.41 51.57 22.85
N TYR A 209 63.96 50.83 23.83
CA TYR A 209 65.40 50.71 24.05
C TYR A 209 66.10 49.92 22.93
N GLU A 210 65.51 48.81 22.46
CA GLU A 210 66.08 48.02 21.36
C GLU A 210 66.09 48.81 20.05
N ILE A 211 65.01 49.55 19.77
CA ILE A 211 64.94 50.46 18.62
C ILE A 211 66.01 51.56 18.73
N TRP A 212 66.19 52.14 19.93
CA TRP A 212 67.20 53.16 20.17
C TRP A 212 68.63 52.62 20.05
N LYS A 213 68.89 51.41 20.56
CA LYS A 213 70.19 50.74 20.50
C LYS A 213 70.59 50.35 19.08
N ALA A 214 69.60 50.03 18.24
CA ALA A 214 69.79 49.75 16.81
C ALA A 214 70.15 51.00 15.98
N GLN A 215 69.99 52.22 16.52
CA GLN A 215 70.42 53.43 15.82
C GLN A 215 71.96 53.48 15.69
N PRO A 216 72.50 53.99 14.56
CA PRO A 216 73.93 54.16 14.39
C PRO A 216 74.55 54.97 15.54
N GLY A 217 75.59 54.42 16.16
CA GLY A 217 76.28 55.05 17.30
C GLY A 217 75.78 54.63 18.69
N ASN A 218 74.69 53.86 18.80
CA ASN A 218 74.14 53.40 20.09
C ASN A 218 74.35 51.90 20.37
N GLY A 219 74.94 51.13 19.45
CA GLY A 219 75.03 49.66 19.54
C GLY A 219 75.71 49.10 20.79
N THR A 220 76.63 49.84 21.41
CA THR A 220 77.33 49.44 22.65
C THR A 220 76.79 50.13 23.91
N LYS A 221 75.75 50.96 23.78
CA LYS A 221 75.19 51.74 24.88
C LYS A 221 74.24 50.89 25.75
N THR A 222 74.10 51.32 26.99
CA THR A 222 73.33 50.66 28.06
C THR A 222 71.93 51.26 28.21
N GLN A 223 71.06 50.64 29.01
CA GLN A 223 69.76 51.23 29.36
C GLN A 223 69.92 52.53 30.13
N ASP A 224 70.99 52.68 30.91
CA ASP A 224 71.29 53.94 31.61
C ASP A 224 71.64 55.06 30.62
N ASP A 225 72.39 54.74 29.55
CA ASP A 225 72.67 55.69 28.46
C ASP A 225 71.40 56.09 27.70
N PHE A 226 70.44 55.17 27.56
CA PHE A 226 69.13 55.46 26.97
C PHE A 226 68.30 56.40 27.85
N LEU A 227 68.26 56.14 29.17
CA LEU A 227 67.61 57.00 30.15
C LEU A 227 68.27 58.38 30.28
N ALA A 228 69.58 58.47 30.03
CA ALA A 228 70.29 59.74 29.93
C ALA A 228 69.93 60.49 28.64
N ALA A 229 69.84 59.80 27.49
CA ALA A 229 69.44 60.40 26.22
C ALA A 229 67.99 60.92 26.22
N LEU A 230 67.11 60.34 27.04
CA LEU A 230 65.75 60.83 27.28
C LEU A 230 65.71 62.11 28.12
N LYS A 231 66.71 62.36 28.96
CA LYS A 231 66.82 63.63 29.70
C LYS A 231 67.41 64.67 28.75
N GLY A 232 66.56 65.49 28.15
CA GLY A 232 67.02 66.67 27.42
C GLY A 232 67.87 67.59 28.31
N ASP A 233 68.75 68.36 27.68
CA ASP A 233 69.57 69.34 28.40
C ASP A 233 68.66 70.29 29.20
N LYS A 234 69.10 70.59 30.43
CA LYS A 234 68.44 71.59 31.28
C LYS A 234 68.47 72.93 30.55
N GLY A 235 67.33 73.42 30.09
CA GLY A 235 67.25 74.72 29.42
C GLY A 235 67.77 75.86 30.29
N ASP A 236 68.50 76.78 29.67
CA ASP A 236 68.96 78.00 30.33
C ASP A 236 67.78 78.87 30.76
N LYS A 237 67.92 79.53 31.91
CA LYS A 237 66.95 80.51 32.40
C LYS A 237 67.03 81.76 31.51
N GLY A 238 66.01 81.99 30.68
CA GLY A 238 65.99 83.12 29.74
C GLY A 238 66.07 84.50 30.41
N ASP A 239 66.75 85.42 29.73
CA ASP A 239 66.84 86.83 30.10
C ASP A 239 65.47 87.54 30.02
N LYS A 240 65.32 88.58 30.85
CA LYS A 240 64.10 89.41 30.92
C LYS A 240 63.97 90.26 29.65
N GLY A 241 63.00 89.94 28.80
CA GLY A 241 62.72 90.68 27.56
C GLY A 241 62.19 92.09 27.78
N ASP A 242 62.62 93.01 26.92
CA ASP A 242 62.16 94.40 26.85
C ASP A 242 60.67 94.50 26.44
N LYS A 243 60.02 95.55 26.95
CA LYS A 243 58.63 95.91 26.69
C LYS A 243 58.45 96.31 25.23
N GLY A 244 57.68 95.53 24.48
CA GLY A 244 57.29 95.86 23.10
C GLY A 244 56.24 96.95 23.02
N ASP A 245 56.40 97.87 22.07
CA ASP A 245 55.35 98.77 21.62
C ASP A 245 54.40 98.08 20.64
N LYS A 246 53.16 98.56 20.69
CA LYS A 246 51.88 98.01 20.27
C LYS A 246 51.64 98.07 18.75
N GLY A 247 51.00 97.04 18.22
CA GLY A 247 50.32 97.05 16.92
C GLY A 247 48.99 96.31 17.02
N ASP A 248 47.89 97.03 16.80
CA ASP A 248 46.51 96.57 17.03
C ASP A 248 45.87 95.81 15.86
N ALA A 249 44.98 94.90 16.26
CA ALA A 249 43.73 94.44 15.64
C ALA A 249 43.74 93.80 14.23
N GLY A 250 43.19 92.58 14.16
CA GLY A 250 42.90 91.90 12.90
C GLY A 250 42.07 90.62 13.04
N ASN A 251 40.78 90.82 13.28
CA ASN A 251 39.60 89.99 13.01
C ASN A 251 39.76 88.57 12.40
N GLY A 252 39.12 87.59 13.04
CA GLY A 252 39.09 86.19 12.61
C GLY A 252 37.88 85.76 11.75
N ASN A 253 37.86 84.43 11.58
CA ASN A 253 36.84 83.53 11.03
C ASN A 253 36.73 83.33 9.51
N GLY A 254 37.22 82.18 9.04
CA GLY A 254 36.85 81.55 7.77
C GLY A 254 37.55 80.20 7.52
N GLY A 255 36.79 79.12 7.42
CA GLY A 255 37.21 77.79 6.92
C GLY A 255 36.49 76.65 7.66
N ASN A 256 35.35 76.12 7.20
CA ASN A 256 35.18 75.08 6.16
C ASN A 256 36.15 73.90 6.35
N GLY A 257 35.75 72.62 6.44
CA GLY A 257 34.51 71.93 6.11
C GLY A 257 34.87 70.56 5.52
N ALA A 258 34.16 69.48 5.87
CA ALA A 258 33.91 68.31 5.02
C ALA A 258 33.08 67.27 5.79
N GLU A 259 31.78 67.22 5.49
CA GLU A 259 30.93 66.04 5.68
C GLU A 259 31.33 64.95 4.67
N ILE A 260 31.32 63.68 5.06
CA ILE A 260 31.17 62.55 4.14
C ILE A 260 29.91 61.79 4.54
N LYS A 261 28.90 61.87 3.68
CA LYS A 261 27.66 61.08 3.69
C LYS A 261 27.95 59.76 2.99
N VAL A 262 27.60 58.64 3.63
CA VAL A 262 27.47 57.35 2.93
C VAL A 262 26.04 56.86 3.15
N ALA A 263 25.27 56.90 2.08
CA ALA A 263 23.98 56.22 1.95
C ALA A 263 24.17 55.05 0.98
N VAL A 264 24.00 53.82 1.47
CA VAL A 264 23.76 52.60 0.69
C VAL A 264 22.80 51.78 1.58
N THR A 265 21.49 52.02 1.46
CA THR A 265 20.49 51.23 0.71
C THR A 265 20.49 49.74 1.05
N ASP A 266 19.41 49.35 1.74
CA ASP A 266 18.70 48.07 1.80
C ASP A 266 19.42 46.81 2.32
N ASP A 267 18.75 46.19 3.29
CA ASP A 267 18.92 44.84 3.86
C ASP A 267 20.08 44.58 4.83
N VAL A 268 19.98 45.20 6.02
CA VAL A 268 20.46 44.54 7.26
C VAL A 268 19.36 43.62 7.76
N VAL A 269 19.29 42.40 7.22
CA VAL A 269 18.63 41.30 7.93
C VAL A 269 19.68 40.65 8.81
N LEU A 270 19.63 40.98 10.10
CA LEU A 270 20.27 40.18 11.14
C LEU A 270 19.55 38.83 11.17
N ASP A 271 20.18 37.82 10.58
CA ASP A 271 19.84 36.43 10.81
C ASP A 271 20.03 36.13 12.31
N LYS A 272 18.99 35.57 12.93
CA LYS A 272 18.90 35.39 14.38
C LYS A 272 19.48 34.07 14.85
N ASP A 273 20.11 33.31 13.97
CA ASP A 273 20.56 31.95 14.25
C ASP A 273 22.09 31.82 14.40
N ASN A 274 22.78 32.87 14.88
CA ASN A 274 24.21 32.77 15.20
C ASN A 274 24.65 33.58 16.43
N LEU A 275 23.95 33.38 17.55
CA LEU A 275 24.41 33.65 18.92
C LEU A 275 23.94 32.53 19.86
#